data_AF-Q6LYQ3-F1
#
_entry.id   AF-Q6LYQ3-F1
#
_cell.length_a   1.000
_cell.length_b   1.000
_cell.length_c   1.000
_cell.angle_alpha   90.00
_cell.angle_beta   90.00
_cell.angle_gamma   90.00
#
_symmetry.space_group_name_H-M   'P 1'
#
loop_
_entity.id
_entity.type
_entity.pdbx_description
1 polymer ?
#
loop_
_entity_poly.entity_id
_entity_poly.type
_entity_poly.pdbx_seq_one_letter_code
_entity_poly.pdbx_strand_id
1 'polypeptide(L)'
;MISVATAECFTHGKIGTKIHKIACGYKEFEKDSNYDMIHGNVYVMASMFLPSKKGIESLLDVNLPKPDYVFKYSKAYNQENDILVAKLVAKALKNKLNCNIAISSTAGIGNGAVCIVTDYNDYVFSSDIYGDLLKGQNIIKRQESGIEKAYNTFIDILKKEYNLK
;
A
#
# COMPACT_ATOMS: atom_id res chain seq x y z
N MET A 1 -9.76 -5.88 17.43
CA MET A 1 -8.72 -5.12 16.71
C MET A 1 -8.99 -5.19 15.22
N ILE A 2 -8.73 -4.11 14.50
CA ILE A 2 -8.88 -4.00 13.05
C ILE A 2 -7.67 -4.66 12.39
N SER A 3 -7.91 -5.66 11.54
CA SER A 3 -6.85 -6.39 10.85
C SER A 3 -6.45 -5.69 9.55
N VAL A 4 -5.14 -5.52 9.36
CA VAL A 4 -4.58 -4.85 8.18
C VAL A 4 -3.59 -5.78 7.47
N ALA A 5 -3.61 -5.80 6.15
CA ALA A 5 -2.56 -6.43 5.36
C ALA A 5 -2.09 -5.51 4.24
N THR A 6 -0.81 -5.59 3.88
CA THR A 6 -0.24 -4.77 2.80
C THR A 6 0.56 -5.58 1.79
N ALA A 7 0.36 -5.29 0.50
CA ALA A 7 1.10 -5.84 -0.64
C ALA A 7 1.70 -4.67 -1.44
N GLU A 8 2.93 -4.33 -1.12
CA GLU A 8 3.57 -3.09 -1.56
C GLU A 8 4.63 -3.35 -2.63
N CYS A 9 4.83 -2.36 -3.50
CA CYS A 9 5.98 -2.31 -4.41
C CYS A 9 6.82 -1.09 -4.13
N PHE A 10 6.48 0.06 -4.73
CA PHE A 10 7.33 1.25 -4.67
C PHE A 10 7.47 1.84 -3.26
N THR A 11 6.56 1.49 -2.34
CA THR A 11 6.63 1.86 -0.92
C THR A 11 7.44 0.87 -0.07
N HIS A 12 7.91 -0.25 -0.65
CA HIS A 12 8.86 -1.20 -0.05
C HIS A 12 8.41 -1.83 1.29
N GLY A 13 7.10 -2.06 1.48
CA GLY A 13 6.59 -2.60 2.75
C GLY A 13 6.60 -1.58 3.90
N LYS A 14 6.93 -0.32 3.62
CA LYS A 14 7.08 0.71 4.66
C LYS A 14 5.74 1.22 5.17
N ILE A 15 4.65 1.12 4.40
CA ILE A 15 3.31 1.49 4.89
C ILE A 15 2.90 0.51 5.99
N GLY A 16 2.87 -0.79 5.68
CA GLY A 16 2.49 -1.81 6.65
C GLY A 16 3.46 -1.88 7.83
N THR A 17 4.76 -1.73 7.60
CA THR A 17 5.76 -1.69 8.68
C THR A 17 5.56 -0.48 9.60
N LYS A 18 5.28 0.72 9.07
CA LYS A 18 4.97 1.89 9.90
C LYS A 18 3.74 1.65 10.77
N ILE A 19 2.63 1.19 10.17
CA ILE A 19 1.40 0.89 10.90
C ILE A 19 1.65 -0.14 12.00
N HIS A 20 2.37 -1.22 11.69
CA HIS A 20 2.71 -2.27 12.66
C HIS A 20 3.49 -1.72 13.86
N LYS A 21 4.53 -0.92 13.60
CA LYS A 21 5.34 -0.35 14.68
C LYS A 21 4.53 0.53 15.62
N ILE A 22 3.62 1.36 15.08
CA ILE A 22 2.71 2.17 15.91
C ILE A 22 1.74 1.27 16.69
N ALA A 23 1.12 0.29 16.01
CA ALA A 23 0.20 -0.67 16.61
C ALA A 23 0.82 -1.45 17.79
N CYS A 24 2.12 -1.77 17.71
CA CYS A 24 2.90 -2.44 18.75
C CYS A 24 3.50 -1.50 19.80
N GLY A 25 3.30 -0.19 19.68
CA GLY A 25 3.75 0.79 20.65
C GLY A 25 5.24 1.10 20.61
N TYR A 26 5.85 1.10 19.42
CA TYR A 26 7.27 1.44 19.27
C TYR A 26 7.53 2.89 19.70
N LYS A 27 8.54 3.07 20.57
CA LYS A 27 8.91 4.38 21.15
C LYS A 27 9.15 5.49 20.12
N GLU A 28 9.70 5.14 18.96
CA GLU A 28 10.00 6.10 17.90
C GLU A 28 8.74 6.80 17.33
N PHE A 29 7.55 6.25 17.59
CA PHE A 29 6.27 6.81 17.15
C PHE A 29 5.37 7.32 18.28
N GLU A 30 5.80 7.31 19.54
CA GLU A 30 4.98 7.80 20.68
C GLU A 30 4.52 9.27 20.51
N LYS A 31 5.21 10.05 19.68
CA LYS A 31 4.87 11.44 19.37
C LYS A 31 4.02 11.61 18.11
N ASP A 32 3.71 10.54 17.38
CA ASP A 32 2.77 10.61 16.26
C ASP A 32 1.39 10.99 16.81
N SER A 33 0.77 12.01 16.25
CA SER A 33 -0.54 12.51 16.72
C SER A 33 -1.66 11.47 16.63
N ASN A 34 -1.45 10.38 15.91
CA ASN A 34 -2.42 9.30 15.74
C ASN A 34 -1.99 8.01 16.46
N TYR A 35 -0.99 8.08 17.35
CA TYR A 35 -0.45 6.91 18.05
C TYR A 35 -1.54 6.14 18.78
N ASP A 36 -2.32 6.79 19.65
CA ASP A 36 -3.38 6.13 20.44
C ASP A 36 -4.50 5.55 19.58
N MET A 37 -4.77 6.18 18.44
CA MET A 37 -5.78 5.70 17.50
C MET A 37 -5.37 4.34 16.90
N ILE A 38 -4.08 4.09 16.69
CA ILE A 38 -3.58 2.84 16.10
C ILE A 38 -3.17 1.83 17.17
N HIS A 39 -2.45 2.27 18.20
CA HIS A 39 -1.89 1.44 19.26
C HIS A 39 -3.00 0.68 20.01
N GLY A 40 -2.91 -0.64 20.03
CA GLY A 40 -3.92 -1.51 20.66
C GLY A 40 -5.24 -1.68 19.89
N ASN A 41 -5.51 -0.86 18.87
CA ASN A 41 -6.74 -0.93 18.07
C ASN A 41 -6.54 -1.66 16.74
N VAL A 42 -5.34 -1.61 16.17
CA VAL A 42 -4.98 -2.17 14.86
C VAL A 42 -3.97 -3.31 15.04
N TYR A 43 -4.00 -4.30 14.15
CA TYR A 43 -2.88 -5.23 14.00
C TYR A 43 -2.61 -5.54 12.52
N VAL A 44 -1.33 -5.68 12.17
CA VAL A 44 -0.90 -5.98 10.80
C VAL A 44 -0.66 -7.48 10.67
N MET A 45 -1.44 -8.15 9.82
CA MET A 45 -1.33 -9.57 9.51
C MET A 45 -0.11 -9.87 8.63
N ALA A 46 0.14 -9.00 7.65
CA ALA A 46 1.28 -9.12 6.73
C ALA A 46 1.66 -7.75 6.16
N SER A 47 2.95 -7.53 5.98
CA SER A 47 3.47 -6.45 5.14
C SER A 47 4.51 -7.00 4.18
N MET A 48 4.19 -6.97 2.89
CA MET A 48 4.96 -7.68 1.87
C MET A 48 5.48 -6.70 0.82
N PHE A 49 6.75 -6.86 0.43
CA PHE A 49 7.32 -6.22 -0.74
C PHE A 49 7.29 -7.20 -1.93
N LEU A 50 6.46 -6.93 -2.93
CA LEU A 50 6.15 -7.86 -4.04
C LEU A 50 6.43 -7.27 -5.44
N PRO A 51 7.69 -7.01 -5.81
CA PRO A 51 8.03 -6.35 -7.09
C PRO A 51 7.72 -7.17 -8.33
N SER A 52 7.66 -8.50 -8.22
CA SER A 52 7.46 -9.44 -9.33
C SER A 52 5.98 -9.68 -9.63
N LYS A 53 5.58 -9.57 -10.91
CA LYS A 53 4.25 -9.99 -11.37
C LYS A 53 3.97 -11.45 -10.97
N LYS A 54 4.85 -12.37 -11.36
CA LYS A 54 4.71 -13.81 -11.05
C LYS A 54 4.60 -14.08 -9.55
N GLY A 55 5.37 -13.35 -8.73
CA GLY A 55 5.32 -13.47 -7.27
C GLY A 55 3.96 -13.07 -6.71
N ILE A 56 3.39 -11.96 -7.18
CA ILE A 56 2.05 -11.52 -6.77
C ILE A 56 0.99 -12.54 -7.20
N GLU A 57 1.00 -12.93 -8.48
CA GLU A 57 -0.01 -13.85 -9.02
C GLU A 57 -0.01 -15.19 -8.27
N SER A 58 1.18 -15.70 -7.92
CA SER A 58 1.32 -16.97 -7.18
C SER A 58 0.91 -16.88 -5.70
N LEU A 59 1.07 -15.74 -5.05
CA LEU A 59 0.76 -15.59 -3.62
C LEU A 59 -0.71 -15.24 -3.38
N LEU A 60 -1.31 -14.46 -4.28
CA LEU A 60 -2.64 -13.87 -4.09
C LEU A 60 -3.71 -14.45 -5.02
N ASP A 61 -3.36 -15.45 -5.84
CA ASP A 61 -4.27 -16.09 -6.81
C ASP A 61 -5.00 -15.08 -7.71
N VAL A 62 -4.25 -14.10 -8.23
CA VAL A 62 -4.76 -13.02 -9.07
C VAL A 62 -4.06 -13.04 -10.43
N ASN A 63 -4.74 -12.55 -11.47
CA ASN A 63 -4.15 -12.31 -12.79
C ASN A 63 -3.93 -10.82 -13.00
N LEU A 64 -2.68 -10.42 -13.24
CA LEU A 64 -2.30 -9.03 -13.49
C LEU A 64 -2.10 -8.78 -15.00
N PRO A 65 -2.33 -7.55 -15.49
CA PRO A 65 -1.98 -7.19 -16.86
C PRO A 65 -0.48 -7.37 -17.14
N LYS A 66 -0.14 -7.56 -18.41
CA LYS A 66 1.26 -7.57 -18.85
C LYS A 66 1.89 -6.20 -18.55
N PRO A 67 3.13 -6.15 -18.03
CA PRO A 67 3.84 -4.87 -17.85
C PRO A 67 3.93 -4.09 -19.15
N ASP A 68 3.72 -2.78 -19.07
CA ASP A 68 3.83 -1.85 -20.21
C ASP A 68 5.28 -1.72 -20.68
N TYR A 69 6.23 -1.89 -19.75
CA TYR A 69 7.65 -1.75 -20.01
C TYR A 69 8.44 -2.97 -19.56
N VAL A 70 9.50 -3.27 -20.31
CA VAL A 70 10.46 -4.32 -19.94
C VAL A 70 11.41 -3.76 -18.90
N PHE A 71 11.38 -4.33 -17.69
CA PHE A 71 12.30 -3.99 -16.62
C PHE A 71 12.64 -5.25 -15.82
N LYS A 72 13.95 -5.50 -15.61
CA LYS A 72 14.41 -6.82 -15.10
C LYS A 72 14.20 -7.02 -13.60
N TYR A 73 14.00 -5.95 -12.83
CA TYR A 73 13.95 -6.01 -11.37
C TYR A 73 12.53 -5.97 -10.80
N SER A 74 11.54 -5.56 -11.59
CA SER A 74 10.15 -5.49 -11.17
C SER A 74 9.22 -5.36 -12.37
N LYS A 75 7.92 -5.53 -12.15
CA LYS A 75 6.91 -5.04 -13.09
C LYS A 75 6.99 -3.52 -13.20
N ALA A 76 6.82 -2.98 -14.41
CA ALA A 76 6.81 -1.56 -14.70
C ALA A 76 5.59 -1.24 -15.58
N TYR A 77 4.67 -0.46 -15.03
CA TYR A 77 3.43 -0.06 -15.68
C TYR A 77 3.41 1.45 -15.96
N ASN A 78 2.52 1.87 -16.84
CA ASN A 78 2.10 3.27 -16.93
C ASN A 78 1.12 3.60 -15.77
N GLN A 79 0.75 4.87 -15.66
CA GLN A 79 -0.15 5.35 -14.59
C GLN A 79 -1.51 4.65 -14.55
N GLU A 80 -2.09 4.35 -15.71
CA GLU A 80 -3.42 3.71 -15.81
C GLU A 80 -3.35 2.27 -15.29
N ASN A 81 -2.35 1.51 -15.74
CA ASN A 81 -2.16 0.13 -15.31
C ASN A 81 -1.68 0.03 -13.86
N ASP A 82 -0.94 1.01 -13.33
CA ASP A 82 -0.64 1.07 -11.89
C ASP A 82 -1.93 1.18 -11.06
N ILE A 83 -2.89 2.03 -11.47
CA ILE A 83 -4.20 2.16 -10.80
C ILE A 83 -4.97 0.84 -10.83
N LEU A 84 -5.02 0.19 -11.99
CA LEU A 84 -5.67 -1.11 -12.15
C LEU A 84 -5.02 -2.18 -11.26
N VAL A 85 -3.70 -2.29 -11.29
CA VAL A 85 -2.93 -3.28 -10.53
C VAL A 85 -3.07 -3.06 -9.04
N ALA A 86 -3.02 -1.80 -8.56
CA ALA A 86 -3.24 -1.50 -7.15
C ALA A 86 -4.60 -2.04 -6.67
N LYS A 87 -5.67 -1.78 -7.43
CA LYS A 87 -7.03 -2.30 -7.14
C LYS A 87 -7.09 -3.82 -7.12
N LEU A 88 -6.58 -4.48 -8.17
CA LEU A 88 -6.61 -5.94 -8.28
C LEU A 88 -5.88 -6.60 -7.11
N VAL A 89 -4.68 -6.12 -6.79
CA VAL A 89 -3.86 -6.66 -5.72
C VAL A 89 -4.46 -6.41 -4.34
N ALA A 90 -5.01 -5.22 -4.07
CA ALA A 90 -5.64 -4.94 -2.78
C ALA A 90 -6.87 -5.84 -2.53
N LYS A 91 -7.71 -6.03 -3.55
CA LYS A 91 -8.88 -6.93 -3.46
C LYS A 91 -8.46 -8.38 -3.27
N ALA A 92 -7.50 -8.85 -4.05
CA ALA A 92 -6.97 -10.20 -3.92
C ALA A 92 -6.37 -10.43 -2.54
N LEU A 93 -5.60 -9.47 -2.01
CA LEU A 93 -5.03 -9.52 -0.67
C LEU A 93 -6.10 -9.58 0.43
N LYS A 94 -7.12 -8.71 0.33
CA LYS A 94 -8.24 -8.69 1.28
C LYS A 94 -8.93 -10.05 1.34
N ASN A 95 -9.23 -10.62 0.18
CA ASN A 95 -9.89 -11.91 0.09
C ASN A 95 -8.99 -13.05 0.60
N LYS A 96 -7.69 -13.02 0.27
CA LYS A 96 -6.74 -14.07 0.64
C LYS A 96 -6.53 -14.16 2.15
N LEU A 97 -6.48 -13.02 2.83
CA LEU A 97 -6.19 -12.95 4.28
C LEU A 97 -7.42 -12.67 5.14
N ASN A 98 -8.58 -12.40 4.54
CA ASN A 98 -9.82 -12.02 5.22
C ASN A 98 -9.60 -10.89 6.25
N CYS A 99 -8.85 -9.86 5.86
CA CYS A 99 -8.54 -8.72 6.71
C CYS A 99 -9.58 -7.59 6.55
N ASN A 100 -9.72 -6.73 7.57
CA ASN A 100 -10.60 -5.56 7.52
C ASN A 100 -10.12 -4.53 6.49
N ILE A 101 -8.82 -4.28 6.43
CA ILE A 101 -8.22 -3.30 5.54
C ILE A 101 -7.05 -3.93 4.77
N ALA A 102 -7.12 -3.92 3.44
CA ALA A 102 -6.01 -4.33 2.58
C ALA A 102 -5.45 -3.12 1.82
N ILE A 103 -4.12 -2.97 1.81
CA ILE A 103 -3.43 -1.89 1.10
C ILE A 103 -2.54 -2.48 0.02
N SER A 104 -2.61 -1.93 -1.18
CA SER A 104 -1.69 -2.25 -2.27
C SER A 104 -1.03 -0.99 -2.80
N SER A 105 0.22 -1.10 -3.22
CA SER A 105 0.96 0.01 -3.84
C SER A 105 1.79 -0.46 -5.05
N THR A 106 1.78 0.30 -6.14
CA THR A 106 2.60 0.05 -7.34
C THR A 106 2.94 1.36 -8.04
N ALA A 107 4.14 1.45 -8.61
CA ALA A 107 4.55 2.61 -9.39
C ALA A 107 5.63 2.25 -10.42
N GLY A 108 5.31 2.37 -11.71
CA GLY A 108 6.25 2.30 -12.84
C GLY A 108 6.62 3.70 -13.32
N ILE A 109 5.99 4.17 -14.40
CA ILE A 109 6.16 5.52 -14.97
C ILE A 109 4.89 6.34 -14.70
N GLY A 110 5.06 7.47 -14.01
CA GLY A 110 3.96 8.29 -13.50
C GLY A 110 4.06 8.52 -12.00
N ASN A 111 2.92 8.82 -11.39
CA ASN A 111 2.78 9.05 -9.96
C ASN A 111 2.49 7.76 -9.18
N GLY A 112 2.34 6.63 -9.88
CA GLY A 112 1.97 5.35 -9.28
C GLY A 112 0.57 5.35 -8.71
N ALA A 113 0.23 4.31 -7.96
CA ALA A 113 -1.07 4.14 -7.33
C ALA A 113 -0.95 3.45 -5.98
N VAL A 114 -1.82 3.86 -5.07
CA VAL A 114 -2.12 3.18 -3.82
C VAL A 114 -3.62 2.90 -3.82
N CYS A 115 -3.99 1.68 -3.43
CA CYS A 115 -5.36 1.29 -3.20
C CYS A 115 -5.51 0.79 -1.76
N ILE A 116 -6.49 1.32 -1.04
CA ILE A 116 -6.91 0.85 0.28
C ILE A 116 -8.33 0.31 0.12
N VAL A 117 -8.52 -0.98 0.38
CA VAL A 117 -9.82 -1.66 0.33
C VAL A 117 -10.22 -2.00 1.77
N THR A 118 -11.37 -1.50 2.20
CA THR A 118 -11.92 -1.75 3.52
C THR A 118 -13.09 -2.72 3.46
N ASP A 119 -13.78 -2.95 4.57
CA ASP A 119 -15.05 -3.70 4.57
C ASP A 119 -16.19 -2.94 3.87
N TYR A 120 -16.02 -1.64 3.63
CA TYR A 120 -17.10 -0.75 3.19
C TYR A 120 -16.83 -0.08 1.83
N ASN A 121 -15.59 0.28 1.52
CA ASN A 121 -15.23 1.08 0.34
C ASN A 121 -13.87 0.72 -0.25
N ASP A 122 -13.69 1.15 -1.50
CA ASP A 122 -12.40 1.17 -2.21
C ASP A 122 -11.90 2.61 -2.32
N TYR A 123 -10.69 2.87 -1.83
CA TYR A 123 -10.02 4.17 -1.93
C TYR A 123 -8.81 4.04 -2.85
N VAL A 124 -8.74 4.87 -3.89
CA VAL A 124 -7.61 4.85 -4.84
C VAL A 124 -7.11 6.24 -5.14
N PHE A 125 -5.80 6.40 -5.04
CA PHE A 125 -5.11 7.67 -5.26
C PHE A 125 -3.68 7.39 -5.75
N SER A 126 -3.04 8.42 -6.28
CA SER A 126 -1.63 8.42 -6.67
C SER A 126 -0.79 9.22 -5.68
N SER A 127 0.54 9.03 -5.71
CA SER A 127 1.44 9.97 -5.05
C SER A 127 1.39 11.35 -5.72
N ASP A 128 1.96 12.36 -5.08
CA ASP A 128 1.98 13.72 -5.64
C ASP A 128 3.23 13.96 -6.53
N ILE A 129 4.09 12.94 -6.66
CA ILE A 129 5.37 13.07 -7.34
C ILE A 129 5.41 12.16 -8.56
N TYR A 130 5.60 12.76 -9.73
CA TYR A 130 5.93 12.03 -10.93
C TYR A 130 7.31 11.39 -10.82
N GLY A 131 7.42 10.11 -11.15
CA GLY A 131 8.67 9.36 -11.24
C GLY A 131 8.73 8.45 -12.46
N ASP A 132 9.95 8.10 -12.85
CA ASP A 132 10.23 7.17 -13.96
C ASP A 132 11.15 6.06 -13.43
N LEU A 133 10.56 4.88 -13.20
CA LEU A 133 11.25 3.72 -12.67
C LEU A 133 12.40 3.26 -13.57
N LEU A 134 12.26 3.39 -14.90
CA LEU A 134 13.28 2.92 -15.84
C LEU A 134 14.52 3.81 -15.81
N LYS A 135 14.34 5.10 -15.51
CA LYS A 135 15.43 6.09 -15.43
C LYS A 135 15.93 6.36 -14.02
N GLY A 136 15.29 5.78 -13.00
CA GLY A 136 15.60 6.09 -11.60
C GLY A 136 15.23 7.53 -11.20
N GLN A 137 14.35 8.20 -11.95
CA GLN A 137 13.99 9.60 -11.71
C GLN A 137 12.95 9.71 -10.59
N ASN A 138 13.22 10.58 -9.61
CA ASN A 138 12.32 10.92 -8.49
C ASN A 138 11.82 9.72 -7.66
N ILE A 139 12.49 8.57 -7.70
CA ILE A 139 11.98 7.33 -7.07
C ILE A 139 11.84 7.46 -5.56
N ILE A 140 12.84 8.04 -4.88
CA ILE A 140 12.81 8.23 -3.43
C ILE A 140 11.73 9.22 -3.01
N LYS A 141 11.66 10.39 -3.66
CA LYS A 141 10.62 11.40 -3.39
C LYS A 141 9.21 10.84 -3.64
N ARG A 142 9.04 10.06 -4.71
CA ARG A 142 7.77 9.38 -5.02
C ARG A 142 7.41 8.34 -3.97
N GLN A 143 8.37 7.53 -3.53
CA GLN A 143 8.20 6.57 -2.44
C GLN A 143 7.75 7.26 -1.15
N GLU A 144 8.44 8.32 -0.73
CA GLU A 144 8.13 9.09 0.48
C GLU A 144 6.72 9.69 0.42
N SER A 145 6.39 10.40 -0.67
CA SER A 145 5.04 10.94 -0.90
C SER A 145 3.97 9.84 -0.88
N GLY A 146 4.23 8.69 -1.49
CA GLY A 146 3.31 7.54 -1.48
C GLY A 146 3.07 6.97 -0.09
N ILE A 147 4.12 6.85 0.73
CA ILE A 147 4.02 6.35 2.12
C ILE A 147 3.23 7.32 2.98
N GLU A 148 3.57 8.62 2.92
CA GLU A 148 2.93 9.65 3.73
C GLU A 148 1.45 9.77 3.40
N LYS A 149 1.12 9.89 2.11
CA LYS A 149 -0.27 10.00 1.65
C LYS A 149 -1.07 8.76 2.00
N ALA A 150 -0.49 7.56 1.86
CA ALA A 150 -1.15 6.33 2.27
C ALA A 150 -1.42 6.26 3.78
N TYR A 151 -0.46 6.68 4.60
CA TYR A 151 -0.65 6.75 6.05
C TYR A 151 -1.77 7.72 6.41
N ASN A 152 -1.78 8.93 5.87
CA ASN A 152 -2.80 9.92 6.15
C ASN A 152 -4.19 9.46 5.70
N THR A 153 -4.31 8.88 4.50
CA THR A 153 -5.59 8.31 4.04
C THR A 153 -6.04 7.14 4.93
N PHE A 154 -5.12 6.29 5.39
CA PHE A 154 -5.42 5.22 6.34
C PHE A 154 -5.99 5.78 7.66
N ILE A 155 -5.41 6.86 8.19
CA ILE A 155 -5.93 7.55 9.38
C ILE A 155 -7.35 8.07 9.16
N ASP A 156 -7.61 8.73 8.04
CA ASP A 156 -8.93 9.26 7.71
C ASP A 156 -9.97 8.15 7.58
N ILE A 157 -9.58 6.99 7.03
CA ILE A 157 -10.41 5.79 6.95
C ILE A 157 -10.72 5.24 8.35
N LEU A 158 -9.73 5.12 9.24
CA LEU A 158 -9.97 4.63 10.61
C LEU A 158 -10.98 5.52 11.35
N LYS A 159 -10.86 6.85 11.20
CA LYS A 159 -11.81 7.81 11.78
C LYS A 159 -13.21 7.65 11.19
N LYS A 160 -13.30 7.59 9.86
CA LYS A 160 -14.57 7.62 9.13
C LYS A 160 -15.34 6.31 9.22
N GLU A 161 -14.66 5.17 9.09
CA GLU A 161 -15.32 3.87 8.91
C GLU A 161 -15.27 2.98 10.15
N TYR A 162 -14.27 3.19 11.02
CA TYR A 162 -14.07 2.36 12.20
C TYR A 162 -14.25 3.14 13.52
N ASN A 163 -14.63 4.42 13.45
CA ASN A 163 -14.93 5.30 14.58
C ASN A 163 -13.79 5.41 15.62
N LEU A 164 -12.54 5.26 15.18
CA LEU A 164 -11.38 5.46 16.05
C LEU A 164 -11.05 6.95 16.14
N LYS A 165 -10.74 7.44 17.35
CA LYS A 165 -10.43 8.84 17.63
C LYS A 165 -9.11 8.94 18.39
#